data_AF-A0A973N554-F1
#
_entry.id   AF-A0A973N554-F1
#
_cell.length_a   1.000
_cell.length_b   1.000
_cell.length_c   1.000
_cell.angle_alpha   90.00
_cell.angle_beta   90.00
_cell.angle_gamma   90.00
#
_symmetry.space_group_name_H-M   'P 1'
#
loop_
_entity.id
_entity.type
_entity.pdbx_description
1 polymer ?
#
loop_
_entity_poly.entity_id
_entity_poly.type
_entity_poly.pdbx_seq_one_letter_code
_entity_poly.pdbx_strand_id
1 'polypeptide(L)' 'TRLTLRDWNLQLRQPILLVDGRMVVSVSPQEGFLHQVSELDTLGYDRPESKCKLK' A
#
# COMPACT_ATOMS: atom_id res chain seq x y z
N THR A 1 -6.29 -1.85 -13.91
CA THR A 1 -5.87 -2.05 -12.50
C THR A 1 -7.11 -1.93 -11.63
N ARG A 2 -7.52 -2.99 -10.93
CA ARG A 2 -8.72 -2.94 -10.08
C ARG A 2 -8.34 -2.33 -8.74
N LEU A 3 -8.88 -1.16 -8.42
CA LEU A 3 -8.76 -0.57 -7.08
C LEU A 3 -9.50 -1.47 -6.08
N THR A 4 -8.82 -1.84 -4.99
CA THR A 4 -9.40 -2.66 -3.92
C THR A 4 -9.23 -1.96 -2.58
N LEU A 5 -10.15 -2.23 -1.65
CA LEU A 5 -10.05 -1.78 -0.27
C LEU A 5 -9.50 -2.94 0.58
N ARG A 6 -8.69 -2.61 1.58
CA ARG A 6 -8.27 -3.54 2.63
C ARG A 6 -9.46 -3.89 3.53
N ASP A 7 -9.66 -5.17 3.83
CA ASP A 7 -10.78 -5.64 4.64
C ASP A 7 -10.63 -5.33 6.14
N TRP A 8 -9.43 -4.98 6.63
CA TRP A 8 -9.17 -4.72 8.05
C TRP A 8 -9.11 -3.25 8.44
N ASN A 9 -8.94 -2.32 7.49
CA ASN A 9 -8.90 -0.87 7.78
C ASN A 9 -9.59 0.00 6.71
N LEU A 10 -10.23 -0.59 5.70
CA LEU A 10 -10.89 0.10 4.58
C LEU A 10 -9.99 1.09 3.83
N GLN A 11 -8.67 0.93 3.90
CA GLN A 11 -7.74 1.74 3.15
C GLN A 11 -7.71 1.29 1.69
N LEU A 12 -7.66 2.26 0.78
CA LEU A 12 -7.47 2.03 -0.65
C LEU A 12 -6.06 1.52 -0.93
N ARG A 13 -5.96 0.40 -1.65
CA ARG A 13 -4.69 -0.05 -2.23
C ARG A 13 -4.39 0.80 -3.46
N GLN A 14 -3.59 1.84 -3.27
CA GLN A 14 -3.18 2.75 -4.33
C GLN A 14 -1.65 2.96 -4.29
N PRO A 15 -0.97 2.91 -5.45
CA PRO A 15 0.44 3.29 -5.54
C PRO A 15 0.68 4.76 -5.17
N ILE A 16 1.85 5.05 -4.60
CA ILE A 16 2.26 6.41 -4.23
C ILE A 16 3.37 6.88 -5.17
N LEU A 17 3.18 8.03 -5.81
CA LEU A 17 4.20 8.65 -6.67
C LEU A 17 5.23 9.38 -5.79
N LEU A 18 6.50 9.03 -5.93
CA LEU A 18 7.61 9.75 -5.32
C LEU A 18 8.19 10.74 -6.32
N VAL A 19 8.25 12.02 -5.95
CA VAL A 19 8.65 13.13 -6.84
C VAL A 19 9.80 13.93 -6.24
N ASP A 20 10.70 14.40 -7.10
CA ASP A 20 11.75 15.37 -6.75
C ASP A 20 11.52 16.68 -7.50
N GLY A 21 10.52 17.44 -7.05
CA GLY A 21 10.16 18.82 -7.45
C GLY A 21 9.78 19.09 -8.92
N ARG A 22 10.36 18.35 -9.86
CA ARG A 22 10.32 18.54 -11.32
C ARG A 22 9.93 17.25 -12.05
N MET A 23 10.12 16.08 -11.44
CA MET A 23 9.80 14.80 -12.05
C MET A 23 9.43 13.72 -11.03
N VAL A 24 8.69 12.72 -11.49
CA VAL A 24 8.47 11.47 -10.76
C VAL A 24 9.77 10.68 -10.79
N VAL A 25 10.29 10.36 -9.62
CA VAL A 25 11.52 9.58 -9.46
C VAL A 25 11.20 8.09 -9.39
N SER A 26 10.09 7.73 -8.75
CA SER A 26 9.62 6.34 -8.71
C SER A 26 8.16 6.24 -8.25
N VAL A 27 7.64 5.01 -8.27
CA VAL A 27 6.32 4.67 -7.72
C VAL A 27 6.53 3.65 -6.61
N SER A 28 5.97 3.92 -5.44
CA SER A 28 5.99 3.01 -4.31
C SER A 28 4.77 2.08 -4.32
N PRO A 29 4.94 0.81 -3.94
CA PRO A 29 6.22 0.14 -3.66
C PRO A 29 7.03 -0.07 -4.95
N GLN A 30 8.34 0.07 -4.84
CA GLN A 30 9.26 -0.26 -5.93
C GLN A 30 9.34 -1.79 -6.12
N GLU A 31 9.78 -2.22 -7.30
CA GLU A 31 9.97 -3.65 -7.60
C GLU A 31 10.88 -4.33 -6.56
N GLY A 32 10.51 -5.55 -6.15
CA GLY A 32 11.23 -6.33 -5.14
C GLY A 32 10.67 -6.21 -3.72
N PHE A 33 9.74 -5.28 -3.46
CA PHE A 33 8.99 -5.26 -2.21
C PHE A 33 7.93 -6.38 -2.18
N LEU A 34 8.20 -7.42 -1.41
CA LEU A 34 7.32 -8.58 -1.30
C LEU A 34 6.33 -8.44 -0.14
N HIS A 35 5.09 -8.87 -0.40
CA HIS A 35 4.07 -9.03 0.62
C HIS A 35 3.20 -10.25 0.28
N GLN A 36 2.63 -10.88 1.30
CA GLN A 36 1.95 -12.17 1.14
C GLN A 36 0.72 -12.12 0.21
N VAL A 37 0.01 -10.99 0.20
CA VAL A 37 -1.27 -10.84 -0.52
C VAL A 37 -1.17 -9.84 -1.68
N SER A 38 -0.53 -8.70 -1.45
CA SER A 38 -0.38 -7.63 -2.43
C SER A 38 0.80 -6.75 -2.04
N GLU A 39 1.69 -6.42 -2.98
CA GLU A 39 2.84 -5.53 -2.74
C GLU A 39 2.41 -4.19 -2.12
N LEU A 40 1.22 -3.68 -2.49
CA LEU A 40 0.64 -2.44 -1.96
C LEU A 40 0.34 -2.51 -0.46
N ASP A 41 0.31 -3.70 0.15
CA ASP A 41 0.13 -3.87 1.59
C ASP A 41 1.42 -3.60 2.38
N THR A 42 2.58 -3.44 1.71
CA THR A 42 3.79 -2.87 2.33
C THR A 42 3.67 -1.38 2.64
N LEU A 43 2.67 -0.69 2.08
CA LEU A 43 2.40 0.71 2.35
C LEU A 43 1.55 0.87 3.61
N GLY A 44 2.21 1.05 4.76
CA GLY A 44 1.57 1.27 6.06
C GLY A 44 1.47 0.01 6.94
N TYR A 45 0.63 0.05 7.97
CA TYR A 45 0.47 -1.06 8.91
C TYR A 45 -0.28 -2.24 8.29
N ASP A 46 0.30 -3.43 8.41
CA ASP A 46 -0.30 -4.66 7.92
C ASP A 46 -1.39 -5.19 8.89
N ARG A 47 -2.21 -6.13 8.40
CA ARG A 47 -3.28 -6.78 9.16
C ARG A 47 -2.86 -7.35 10.52
N PRO A 48 -1.74 -8.09 10.68
CA PRO A 48 -1.34 -8.63 11.98
C PRO A 48 -0.82 -7.55 12.94
N GLU A 49 -0.42 -6.39 12.42
CA GLU A 49 0.06 -5.25 13.22
C GLU A 49 -1.12 -4.39 13.74
N SER A 50 -2.25 -4.40 13.03
CA SER A 50 -3.46 -3.71 13.44
C SER A 50 -4.13 -4.41 14.63
N LYS A 51 -4.09 -3.76 15.80
CA LYS A 51 -4.85 -4.18 16.99
C LYS A 51 -6.35 -3.89 16.88
N CYS A 52 -6.74 -2.97 15.99
CA CYS A 52 -8.13 -2.60 15.77
C CYS A 52 -8.78 -3.58 14.79
N LYS A 53 -9.98 -4.08 15.13
CA LYS A 53 -10.83 -4.86 14.23
C LYS A 53 -12.02 -4.02 13.85
N LEU A 54 -12.16 -3.71 12.56
CA LEU A 54 -13.39 -3.18 12.03
C LEU A 54 -14.53 -4.15 12.32
N LYS A 55 -15.65 -3.60 12.81
CA LYS A 55 -16.88 -4.35 13.08
C LYS A 55 -17.76 -4.38 11.85
#